data_AF-A0A535M3Z5-F1
#
_entry.id   AF-A0A535M3Z5-F1
#
_cell.length_a   1.000
_cell.length_b   1.000
_cell.length_c   1.000
_cell.angle_alpha   90.00
_cell.angle_beta   90.00
_cell.angle_gamma   90.00
#
_symmetry.space_group_name_H-M   'P 1'
#
loop_
_entity.id
_entity.type
_entity.pdbx_description
1 polymer ?
#
loop_
_entity_poly.entity_id
_entity_poly.type
_entity_poly.pdbx_seq_one_letter_code
_entity_poly.pdbx_strand_id
1 'polypeptide(L)'
;MRLYTATITSNNEIHAGVHLIEMHVPALASAAQPGQYCMVRCCHPLASDPLLRRPFFVHSVRSAQGLCTLLVHVQGRGTSWLGGQREGGTLDILGPLGHGWEVRPTVRNLLLVSESSMISSITLLAQSAIEQELAVTLVAHFASAAEVYPPALLPPEVEYHIITADGSLGEHQWCLSFL
;
A
#
# COMPACT_ATOMS: atom_id res chain seq x y z
N MET A 1 6.30 -15.54 -10.66
CA MET A 1 7.31 -14.56 -10.18
C MET A 1 8.19 -14.15 -11.36
N ARG A 2 8.31 -12.85 -11.64
CA ARG A 2 9.16 -12.30 -12.72
C ARG A 2 9.88 -11.05 -12.22
N LEU A 3 11.05 -10.77 -12.80
CA LEU A 3 11.82 -9.55 -12.56
C LEU A 3 11.38 -8.45 -13.54
N TYR A 4 11.18 -7.25 -13.04
CA TYR A 4 10.77 -6.07 -13.79
C TYR A 4 11.70 -4.89 -13.51
N THR A 5 11.87 -4.04 -14.53
CA THR A 5 12.37 -2.68 -14.36
C THR A 5 11.15 -1.76 -14.40
N ALA A 6 10.90 -1.06 -13.31
CA ALA A 6 9.83 -0.08 -13.18
C ALA A 6 10.39 1.33 -13.29
N THR A 7 9.68 2.24 -13.95
CA THR A 7 10.07 3.67 -14.01
C THR A 7 9.18 4.45 -13.05
N ILE A 8 9.76 5.20 -12.12
CA ILE A 8 9.03 6.01 -11.16
C ILE A 8 8.36 7.16 -11.92
N THR A 9 7.04 7.28 -11.80
CA THR A 9 6.25 8.37 -12.36
C THR A 9 5.97 9.46 -11.34
N SER A 10 5.93 9.11 -10.04
CA SER A 10 5.87 10.10 -8.96
C SER A 10 6.34 9.49 -7.63
N ASN A 11 6.80 10.35 -6.74
CA ASN A 11 7.10 10.00 -5.35
C ASN A 11 6.64 11.16 -4.45
N ASN A 12 5.51 10.96 -3.76
CA ASN A 12 4.89 11.98 -2.94
C ASN A 12 4.89 11.55 -1.47
N GLU A 13 5.41 12.40 -0.59
CA GLU A 13 5.31 12.20 0.85
C GLU A 13 3.89 12.60 1.31
N ILE A 14 3.14 11.66 1.87
CA ILE A 14 1.74 11.90 2.31
C ILE A 14 1.66 12.37 3.76
N HIS A 15 2.64 11.98 4.57
CA HIS A 15 2.95 12.53 5.89
C HIS A 15 4.38 12.11 6.25
N ALA A 16 4.92 12.65 7.34
CA ALA A 16 6.33 12.51 7.70
C ALA A 16 6.82 11.04 7.62
N GLY A 17 7.76 10.78 6.72
CA GLY A 17 8.39 9.48 6.52
C GLY A 17 7.52 8.44 5.81
N VAL A 18 6.41 8.81 5.18
CA VAL A 18 5.56 7.89 4.42
C VAL A 18 5.34 8.40 3.00
N HIS A 19 5.77 7.60 2.04
CA HIS A 19 5.77 7.95 0.62
C HIS A 19 4.83 7.06 -0.18
N LEU A 20 4.06 7.67 -1.09
CA LEU A 20 3.45 6.98 -2.22
C LEU A 20 4.38 7.08 -3.41
N ILE A 21 4.91 5.94 -3.83
CA ILE A 21 5.77 5.84 -5.01
C ILE A 21 4.97 5.15 -6.11
N GLU A 22 4.59 5.93 -7.12
CA GLU A 22 3.97 5.41 -8.32
C GLU A 22 5.01 5.10 -9.39
N MET A 23 4.78 4.00 -10.10
CA MET A 23 5.69 3.50 -11.10
C MET A 23 4.95 2.90 -12.28
N HIS A 24 5.48 3.16 -13.47
CA HIS A 24 5.07 2.52 -14.70
C HIS A 24 5.74 1.15 -14.84
N VAL A 25 4.94 0.09 -14.77
CA VAL A 25 5.33 -1.32 -14.83
C VAL A 25 4.17 -2.18 -15.36
N PRO A 26 3.83 -2.09 -16.67
CA PRO A 26 2.57 -2.62 -17.21
C PRO A 26 2.30 -4.10 -16.93
N ALA A 27 3.34 -4.94 -17.06
CA ALA A 27 3.21 -6.37 -16.84
C ALA A 27 2.92 -6.73 -15.37
N LEU A 28 3.44 -5.96 -14.40
CA LEU A 28 3.11 -6.14 -12.99
C LEU A 28 1.71 -5.60 -12.70
N ALA A 29 1.37 -4.42 -13.23
CA ALA A 29 0.06 -3.79 -13.04
C ALA A 29 -1.09 -4.68 -13.53
N SER A 30 -0.89 -5.37 -14.66
CA SER A 30 -1.88 -6.31 -15.19
C SER A 30 -1.98 -7.63 -14.41
N ALA A 31 -0.96 -7.99 -13.64
CA ALA A 31 -0.87 -9.31 -12.99
C ALA A 31 -1.14 -9.28 -11.48
N ALA A 32 -0.86 -8.16 -10.82
CA ALA A 32 -1.00 -8.02 -9.38
C ALA A 32 -2.47 -8.13 -8.94
N GLN A 33 -2.70 -8.87 -7.86
CA GLN A 33 -3.99 -9.04 -7.20
C GLN A 33 -3.96 -8.43 -5.79
N PRO A 34 -5.12 -8.06 -5.22
CA PRO A 34 -5.21 -7.59 -3.85
C PRO A 34 -4.50 -8.51 -2.84
N GLY A 35 -3.72 -7.93 -1.92
CA GLY A 35 -2.98 -8.68 -0.89
C GLY A 35 -1.62 -9.22 -1.33
N GLN A 36 -1.27 -9.09 -2.62
CA GLN A 36 0.07 -9.45 -3.09
C GLN A 36 1.09 -8.33 -2.82
N TYR A 37 2.36 -8.73 -2.81
CA TYR A 37 3.48 -7.83 -2.58
C TYR A 37 4.58 -8.04 -3.63
N CYS A 38 5.54 -7.12 -3.65
CA CYS A 38 6.72 -7.20 -4.49
C CYS A 38 7.99 -7.04 -3.66
N MET A 39 9.09 -7.64 -4.12
CA MET A 39 10.41 -7.49 -3.53
C MET A 39 11.21 -6.44 -4.32
N VAL A 40 11.40 -5.27 -3.72
CA VAL A 40 12.06 -4.11 -4.34
C VAL A 40 13.54 -4.07 -3.93
N ARG A 41 14.43 -3.88 -4.89
CA ARG A 41 15.84 -3.57 -4.59
C ARG A 41 15.94 -2.12 -4.16
N CYS A 42 16.31 -1.90 -2.90
CA CYS A 42 16.37 -0.58 -2.28
C CYS A 42 17.79 0.01 -2.23
N CYS A 43 18.55 -0.14 -3.32
CA CYS A 43 19.90 0.38 -3.44
C CYS A 43 20.30 0.50 -4.92
N HIS A 44 21.35 1.27 -5.19
CA HIS A 44 21.92 1.37 -6.53
C HIS A 44 22.40 -0.02 -7.03
N PRO A 45 22.30 -0.35 -8.33
CA PRO A 45 22.70 -1.65 -8.86
C PRO A 45 24.14 -2.08 -8.55
N LEU A 46 25.04 -1.11 -8.38
CA LEU A 46 26.45 -1.32 -8.02
C LEU A 46 26.71 -1.31 -6.50
N ALA A 47 25.71 -1.01 -5.67
CA ALA A 47 25.86 -1.01 -4.22
C ALA A 47 25.78 -2.45 -3.67
N SER A 48 26.63 -2.75 -2.69
CA SER A 48 26.63 -4.02 -1.94
C SER A 48 25.75 -3.99 -0.69
N ASP A 49 25.23 -2.81 -0.32
CA ASP A 49 24.41 -2.62 0.87
C ASP A 49 23.33 -1.54 0.63
N PRO A 50 22.07 -1.76 1.07
CA PRO A 50 21.52 -3.05 1.52
C PRO A 50 21.47 -4.09 0.39
N LEU A 51 21.92 -5.32 0.68
CA LEU A 51 21.99 -6.40 -0.30
C LEU A 51 20.60 -7.00 -0.60
N LEU A 52 19.77 -7.15 0.44
CA LEU A 52 18.48 -7.82 0.33
C LEU A 52 17.40 -6.87 -0.17
N ARG A 53 16.54 -7.40 -1.05
CA ARG A 53 15.29 -6.75 -1.44
C ARG A 53 14.34 -6.65 -0.25
N ARG A 54 13.48 -5.64 -0.25
CA ARG A 54 12.46 -5.45 0.79
C ARG A 54 11.06 -5.71 0.23
N PRO A 55 10.17 -6.37 1.01
CA PRO A 55 8.80 -6.59 0.61
C PRO A 55 7.99 -5.30 0.76
N PHE A 56 7.15 -5.00 -0.25
CA PHE A 56 6.13 -3.95 -0.19
C PHE A 56 4.85 -4.46 -0.82
N PHE A 57 3.73 -4.34 -0.10
CA PHE A 57 2.42 -4.64 -0.67
C PHE A 57 2.12 -3.72 -1.85
N VAL A 58 1.44 -4.26 -2.85
CA VAL A 58 0.92 -3.44 -3.95
C VAL A 58 -0.25 -2.64 -3.40
N HIS A 59 -0.05 -1.34 -3.26
CA HIS A 59 -1.01 -0.42 -2.65
C HIS A 59 -2.19 -0.15 -3.58
N SER A 60 -1.93 0.10 -4.86
CA SER A 60 -2.94 0.27 -5.89
C SER A 60 -2.40 -0.07 -7.28
N VAL A 61 -3.31 -0.35 -8.21
CA VAL A 61 -3.00 -0.59 -9.62
C VAL A 61 -3.95 0.19 -10.52
N ARG A 62 -3.42 0.73 -11.61
CA ARG A 62 -4.19 1.29 -12.72
C ARG A 62 -3.80 0.53 -13.99
N SER A 63 -4.36 -0.67 -14.15
CA SER A 63 -3.92 -1.65 -15.15
C SER A 63 -3.97 -1.11 -16.58
N ALA A 64 -5.00 -0.33 -16.93
CA ALA A 64 -5.12 0.30 -18.25
C ALA A 64 -4.00 1.31 -18.56
N GLN A 65 -3.41 1.93 -17.53
CA GLN A 65 -2.29 2.87 -17.64
C GLN A 65 -0.93 2.19 -17.38
N GLY A 66 -0.93 0.92 -16.98
CA GLY A 66 0.28 0.19 -16.62
C GLY A 66 0.96 0.68 -15.34
N LEU A 67 0.21 1.31 -14.43
CA LEU A 67 0.75 1.90 -13.21
C LEU A 67 0.52 1.01 -11.98
N CYS A 68 1.53 0.93 -11.13
CA CYS A 68 1.45 0.38 -9.78
C CYS A 68 1.92 1.43 -8.78
N THR A 69 1.37 1.40 -7.58
CA THR A 69 1.81 2.25 -6.48
C THR A 69 2.26 1.41 -5.30
N LEU A 70 3.30 1.85 -4.61
CA LEU A 70 3.76 1.32 -3.33
C LEU A 70 3.63 2.39 -2.25
N LEU A 71 3.19 2.00 -1.06
CA LEU A 71 3.26 2.83 0.14
C LEU A 71 4.52 2.43 0.93
N VAL A 72 5.41 3.37 1.16
CA VAL A 72 6.74 3.14 1.75
C VAL A 72 6.86 3.91 3.06
N HIS A 73 6.95 3.19 4.17
CA HIS A 73 7.35 3.75 5.45
C HIS A 73 8.89 3.80 5.53
N VAL A 74 9.45 4.98 5.75
CA VAL A 74 10.89 5.22 5.83
C VAL A 74 11.41 4.75 7.19
N GLN A 75 11.83 3.49 7.23
CA GLN A 75 12.39 2.84 8.42
C GLN A 75 13.75 2.20 8.11
N GLY A 76 14.79 3.04 8.10
CA GLY A 76 16.17 2.64 7.88
C GLY A 76 16.68 2.85 6.45
N ARG A 77 17.88 2.32 6.18
CA ARG A 77 18.71 2.71 5.02
C ARG A 77 18.05 2.43 3.67
N GLY A 78 17.47 1.24 3.48
CA GLY A 78 16.86 0.86 2.20
C GLY A 78 15.62 1.69 1.87
N THR A 79 14.69 1.82 2.81
CA THR A 79 13.49 2.63 2.64
C THR A 79 13.80 4.13 2.58
N SER A 80 14.86 4.59 3.25
CA SER A 80 15.36 5.97 3.10
C SER A 80 15.91 6.23 1.70
N TRP A 81 16.69 5.28 1.14
CA TRP A 81 17.10 5.36 -0.26
C TRP A 81 15.90 5.37 -1.21
N LEU A 82 14.91 4.52 -0.95
CA LEU A 82 13.70 4.41 -1.77
C LEU A 82 12.84 5.68 -1.71
N GLY A 83 12.60 6.23 -0.52
CA GLY A 83 11.87 7.49 -0.33
C GLY A 83 12.59 8.70 -0.94
N GLY A 84 13.91 8.65 -1.10
CA GLY A 84 14.70 9.67 -1.79
C GLY A 84 14.74 9.57 -3.32
N GLN A 85 14.12 8.55 -3.93
CA GLN A 85 14.08 8.41 -5.38
C GLN A 85 13.17 9.47 -6.02
N ARG A 86 13.47 9.85 -7.26
CA ARG A 86 12.74 10.89 -8.00
C ARG A 86 12.05 10.30 -9.23
N GLU A 87 11.07 11.05 -9.75
CA GLU A 87 10.47 10.78 -11.05
C GLU A 87 11.55 10.57 -12.13
N GLY A 88 11.28 9.63 -13.04
CA GLY A 88 12.23 9.17 -14.06
C GLY A 88 13.28 8.18 -13.56
N GLY A 89 13.41 7.99 -12.25
CA GLY A 89 14.26 6.95 -11.67
C GLY A 89 13.75 5.54 -11.98
N THR A 90 14.65 4.56 -11.94
CA THR A 90 14.30 3.14 -12.19
C THR A 90 14.40 2.30 -10.93
N LEU A 91 13.43 1.41 -10.71
CA LEU A 91 13.43 0.42 -9.65
C LEU A 91 13.47 -0.99 -10.22
N ASP A 92 14.23 -1.86 -9.57
CA ASP A 92 14.25 -3.29 -9.84
C ASP A 92 13.28 -4.00 -8.89
N ILE A 93 12.29 -4.68 -9.47
CA ILE A 93 11.14 -5.24 -8.76
C ILE A 93 10.93 -6.69 -9.13
N LEU A 94 10.85 -7.55 -8.12
CA LEU A 94 10.52 -8.97 -8.26
C LEU A 94 9.09 -9.20 -7.75
N GLY A 95 8.17 -9.64 -8.62
CA GLY A 95 6.77 -9.76 -8.25
C GLY A 95 5.85 -10.30 -9.36
N PRO A 96 4.52 -10.23 -9.14
CA PRO A 96 3.93 -10.18 -7.80
C PRO A 96 4.23 -11.49 -7.05
N LEU A 97 4.16 -11.43 -5.72
CA LEU A 97 4.42 -12.52 -4.78
C LEU A 97 3.29 -12.61 -3.76
N GLY A 98 3.16 -13.78 -3.13
CA GLY A 98 2.09 -14.07 -2.18
C GLY A 98 0.81 -14.54 -2.85
N HIS A 99 -0.10 -15.06 -2.03
CA HIS A 99 -1.46 -15.40 -2.44
C HIS A 99 -2.34 -14.18 -2.18
N GLY A 100 -3.11 -13.77 -3.17
CA GLY A 100 -4.04 -12.66 -3.01
C GLY A 100 -5.21 -13.01 -2.09
N TRP A 101 -6.02 -12.00 -1.77
CA TRP A 101 -7.26 -12.19 -1.03
C TRP A 101 -8.31 -12.86 -1.91
N GLU A 102 -9.03 -13.83 -1.34
CA GLU A 102 -10.20 -14.44 -1.96
C GLU A 102 -11.48 -13.89 -1.32
N VAL A 103 -12.28 -13.17 -2.10
CA VAL A 103 -13.61 -12.72 -1.69
C VAL A 103 -14.64 -13.63 -2.34
N ARG A 104 -15.45 -14.34 -1.53
CA ARG A 104 -16.45 -15.27 -2.07
C ARG A 104 -17.54 -14.50 -2.82
N PRO A 105 -18.08 -15.02 -3.93
CA PRO A 105 -19.11 -14.32 -4.71
C PRO A 105 -20.41 -13.99 -3.98
N THR A 106 -20.67 -14.63 -2.84
CA THR A 106 -21.86 -14.38 -1.99
C THR A 106 -21.66 -13.23 -1.01
N VAL A 107 -20.43 -12.74 -0.84
CA VAL A 107 -20.14 -11.60 0.04
C VAL A 107 -20.78 -10.34 -0.56
N ARG A 108 -21.33 -9.50 0.31
CA ARG A 108 -21.90 -8.19 -0.04
C ARG A 108 -21.34 -7.06 0.81
N ASN A 109 -20.87 -7.38 2.02
CA ASN A 109 -20.26 -6.45 2.95
C ASN A 109 -18.88 -6.98 3.35
N LEU A 110 -17.87 -6.11 3.35
CA LEU A 110 -16.50 -6.44 3.69
C LEU A 110 -16.03 -5.54 4.82
N LEU A 111 -15.68 -6.14 5.96
CA LEU A 111 -15.00 -5.46 7.05
C LEU A 111 -13.50 -5.66 6.89
N LEU A 112 -12.77 -4.55 6.74
CA LEU A 112 -11.32 -4.51 6.67
C LEU A 112 -10.78 -3.92 7.98
N VAL A 113 -9.80 -4.60 8.58
CA VAL A 113 -9.14 -4.14 9.80
C VAL A 113 -7.65 -4.05 9.54
N SER A 114 -7.03 -2.93 9.89
CA SER A 114 -5.60 -2.72 9.67
C SER A 114 -4.96 -1.85 10.74
N GLU A 115 -3.64 -1.98 10.85
CA GLU A 115 -2.80 -1.00 11.54
C GLU A 115 -2.07 -0.15 10.51
N SER A 116 -1.61 1.03 10.91
CA SER A 116 -0.98 2.03 10.02
C SER A 116 0.03 1.45 9.03
N SER A 117 0.99 0.65 9.54
CA SER A 117 2.07 0.06 8.73
C SER A 117 1.60 -0.99 7.71
N MET A 118 0.39 -1.53 7.90
CA MET A 118 -0.16 -2.63 7.10
C MET A 118 -1.31 -2.18 6.20
N ILE A 119 -1.69 -0.91 6.20
CA ILE A 119 -2.82 -0.42 5.39
C ILE A 119 -2.62 -0.63 3.88
N SER A 120 -1.37 -0.64 3.43
CA SER A 120 -1.01 -0.98 2.04
C SER A 120 -1.42 -2.40 1.62
N SER A 121 -1.57 -3.33 2.57
CA SER A 121 -1.96 -4.72 2.28
C SER A 121 -3.45 -4.89 1.94
N ILE A 122 -4.29 -3.90 2.30
CA ILE A 122 -5.75 -3.95 2.14
C ILE A 122 -6.32 -2.85 1.24
N THR A 123 -5.54 -1.82 0.89
CA THR A 123 -5.99 -0.69 0.05
C THR A 123 -6.42 -1.14 -1.35
N LEU A 124 -5.62 -1.99 -2.00
CA LEU A 124 -6.00 -2.59 -3.28
C LEU A 124 -7.24 -3.50 -3.17
N LEU A 125 -7.43 -4.16 -2.02
CA LEU A 125 -8.64 -4.96 -1.77
C LEU A 125 -9.87 -4.07 -1.63
N ALA A 126 -9.77 -2.97 -0.89
CA ALA A 126 -10.84 -1.99 -0.74
C ALA A 126 -11.25 -1.43 -2.11
N GLN A 127 -10.28 -1.01 -2.93
CA GLN A 127 -10.54 -0.53 -4.29
C GLN A 127 -11.27 -1.59 -5.14
N SER A 128 -10.73 -2.81 -5.20
CA SER A 128 -11.32 -3.88 -6.00
C SER A 128 -12.71 -4.31 -5.51
N ALA A 129 -12.97 -4.21 -4.21
CA ALA A 129 -14.29 -4.51 -3.62
C ALA A 129 -15.34 -3.45 -3.99
N ILE A 130 -14.96 -2.17 -3.98
CA ILE A 130 -15.85 -1.08 -4.44
C ILE A 130 -16.16 -1.21 -5.93
N GLU A 131 -15.16 -1.54 -6.77
CA GLU A 131 -15.37 -1.83 -8.20
C GLU A 131 -16.32 -3.02 -8.45
N GLN A 132 -16.48 -3.91 -7.47
CA GLN A 132 -17.41 -5.04 -7.48
C GLN A 132 -18.74 -4.72 -6.77
N GLU A 133 -19.01 -3.45 -6.46
CA GLU A 133 -20.24 -2.98 -5.81
C GLU A 133 -20.48 -3.60 -4.41
N LEU A 134 -19.41 -3.97 -3.70
CA LEU A 134 -19.49 -4.40 -2.31
C LEU A 134 -19.52 -3.19 -1.38
N ALA A 135 -20.27 -3.29 -0.27
CA ALA A 135 -20.14 -2.33 0.82
C ALA A 135 -18.86 -2.62 1.60
N VAL A 136 -18.01 -1.61 1.81
CA VAL A 136 -16.72 -1.77 2.47
C VAL A 136 -16.64 -0.85 3.68
N THR A 137 -16.40 -1.44 4.85
CA THR A 137 -16.07 -0.72 6.08
C THR A 137 -14.61 -0.99 6.41
N LEU A 138 -13.81 0.07 6.56
CA LEU A 138 -12.42 0.00 6.99
C LEU A 138 -12.30 0.56 8.40
N VAL A 139 -11.81 -0.26 9.33
CA VAL A 139 -11.37 0.18 10.65
C VAL A 139 -9.83 0.16 10.67
N ALA A 140 -9.20 1.32 10.85
CA ALA A 140 -7.75 1.40 10.91
C ALA A 140 -7.24 2.10 12.18
N HIS A 141 -6.21 1.48 12.77
CA HIS A 141 -5.56 1.97 13.97
C HIS A 141 -4.23 2.69 13.65
N PHE A 142 -4.04 3.87 14.23
CA PHE A 142 -2.84 4.70 14.08
C PHE A 142 -2.30 5.12 15.45
N ALA A 143 -1.03 5.51 15.52
CA ALA A 143 -0.47 6.03 16.77
C ALA A 143 -1.04 7.42 17.12
N SER A 144 -1.20 8.28 16.11
CA SER A 144 -1.74 9.64 16.25
C SER A 144 -2.45 10.11 14.97
N ALA A 145 -3.18 11.23 15.06
CA ALA A 145 -3.85 11.90 13.95
C ALA A 145 -2.89 12.29 12.82
N ALA A 146 -1.62 12.56 13.14
CA ALA A 146 -0.60 12.95 12.17
C ALA A 146 -0.15 11.78 11.27
N GLU A 147 -0.41 10.54 11.68
CA GLU A 147 -0.07 9.32 10.93
C GLU A 147 -1.26 8.70 10.21
N VAL A 148 -2.43 9.33 10.33
CA VAL A 148 -3.66 8.83 9.72
C VAL A 148 -3.50 8.79 8.21
N TYR A 149 -3.77 7.62 7.64
CA TYR A 149 -3.79 7.46 6.20
C TYR A 149 -4.88 8.37 5.59
N PRO A 150 -4.54 9.26 4.65
CA PRO A 150 -5.46 10.27 4.15
C PRO A 150 -6.73 9.66 3.56
N PRO A 151 -7.94 10.06 4.02
CA PRO A 151 -9.21 9.57 3.47
C PRO A 151 -9.35 9.81 1.95
N ALA A 152 -8.74 10.89 1.43
CA ALA A 152 -8.74 11.21 0.01
C ALA A 152 -8.03 10.18 -0.89
N LEU A 153 -7.26 9.25 -0.29
CA LEU A 153 -6.58 8.16 -0.99
C LEU A 153 -7.36 6.83 -0.90
N LEU A 154 -8.56 6.84 -0.33
CA LEU A 154 -9.51 5.73 -0.38
C LEU A 154 -10.61 6.06 -1.39
N PRO A 155 -11.28 5.05 -1.98
CA PRO A 155 -12.54 5.29 -2.66
C PRO A 155 -13.53 5.97 -1.69
N PRO A 156 -14.26 7.01 -2.13
CA PRO A 156 -15.17 7.76 -1.27
C PRO A 156 -16.32 6.92 -0.70
N GLU A 157 -16.61 5.77 -1.31
CA GLU A 157 -17.63 4.81 -0.87
C GLU A 157 -17.20 3.95 0.32
N VAL A 158 -15.90 3.94 0.66
CA VAL A 158 -15.41 3.20 1.83
C VAL A 158 -15.81 3.94 3.10
N GLU A 159 -16.56 3.27 3.96
CA GLU A 159 -16.84 3.75 5.30
C GLU A 159 -15.57 3.61 6.16
N TYR A 160 -14.94 4.72 6.51
CA TYR A 160 -13.62 4.73 7.14
C TYR A 160 -13.67 5.16 8.61
N HIS A 161 -13.48 4.19 9.49
CA HIS A 161 -13.35 4.38 10.94
C HIS A 161 -11.88 4.45 11.34
N ILE A 162 -11.51 5.56 11.96
CA ILE A 162 -10.15 5.83 12.41
C ILE A 162 -10.10 5.66 13.92
N ILE A 163 -9.10 4.94 14.41
CA ILE A 163 -8.79 4.81 15.84
C ILE A 163 -7.36 5.29 16.04
N THR A 164 -7.14 6.16 17.03
CA THR A 164 -5.79 6.63 17.41
C THR A 164 -5.43 6.22 18.83
N ALA A 165 -4.21 5.74 19.03
CA ALA A 165 -3.72 5.30 20.34
C ALA A 165 -3.65 6.47 21.35
N ASP A 166 -3.30 7.66 20.88
CA ASP A 166 -3.22 8.88 21.70
C ASP A 166 -4.57 9.63 21.83
N GLY A 167 -5.62 9.15 21.16
CA GLY A 167 -6.95 9.77 21.17
C GLY A 167 -7.04 11.11 20.45
N SER A 168 -6.06 11.46 19.61
CA SER A 168 -6.04 12.73 18.88
C SER A 168 -7.07 12.80 17.74
N LEU A 169 -7.58 11.66 17.25
CA LEU A 169 -8.65 11.58 16.26
C LEU A 169 -9.44 10.27 16.38
N GLY A 170 -10.74 10.31 16.09
CA GLY A 170 -11.60 9.12 16.05
C GLY A 170 -12.15 8.72 17.42
N GLU A 171 -12.73 7.52 17.51
CA GLU A 171 -13.28 7.03 18.77
C GLU A 171 -12.19 6.59 19.75
N HIS A 172 -12.31 7.02 21.00
CA HIS A 172 -11.41 6.63 22.10
C HIS A 172 -11.71 5.21 22.59
N GLN A 173 -11.55 4.17 21.76
CA GLN A 173 -11.77 2.80 22.21
C GLN A 173 -10.80 1.81 21.54
N TRP A 174 -10.15 1.01 22.39
CA TRP A 174 -9.28 -0.09 22.00
C TRP A 174 -10.01 -1.04 21.03
N CYS A 175 -9.35 -1.47 19.94
CA CYS A 175 -9.92 -2.33 18.88
C CYS A 175 -10.73 -3.56 19.34
N LEU A 176 -10.61 -3.99 20.60
CA LEU A 176 -11.34 -5.12 21.18
C LEU A 176 -12.81 -4.83 21.54
N SER A 177 -13.30 -3.60 21.35
CA SER A 177 -14.71 -3.26 21.63
C SER A 177 -15.67 -3.51 20.45
N PHE A 178 -15.13 -3.90 19.28
CA PHE A 178 -15.89 -4.22 18.06
C PHE A 178 -15.97 -5.73 17.75
N LEU A 179 -15.48 -6.61 18.63
CA LEU A 179 -15.55 -8.08 18.52
C LEU A 179 -16.27 -8.66 19.75
#